data_AF-A0A1T5E9Z5-F1
#
_entry.id   AF-A0A1T5E9Z5-F1
#
_cell.length_a   1.000
_cell.length_b   1.000
_cell.length_c   1.000
_cell.angle_alpha   90.00
_cell.angle_beta   90.00
_cell.angle_gamma   90.00
#
_symmetry.space_group_name_H-M   'P 1'
#
loop_
_entity.id
_entity.type
_entity.pdbx_description
1 polymer ?
#
loop_
_entity_poly.entity_id
_entity_poly.type
_entity_poly.pdbx_seq_one_letter_code
_entity_poly.pdbx_strand_id
1 'polypeptide(L)'
;MNKNIIKITAVLGFASVLLTSCSKENPPLVYFPDMYFPVAYDPLMKAEDAYSKHENEIPLFAANAGATGLSPVDGTVSQNKDGVIDEEGNPKNVDEYNAAYDKSKTLTASPLNPKNLEKDLERGKILFDHTCAACHGTGGDGQGPIVQSGAYSGVPNYKDREITVGSVHYVLSHGRNAMGSYAGQLNPGDRWRVAMYVMNAFKAGAVPAAAPATDAAPKADDKPATEENNTNTKK
;
A
#
# COMPACT_ATOMS: atom_id res chain seq x y z
N MET A 1 68.37 0.25 12.95
CA MET A 1 67.04 -0.24 12.54
C MET A 1 67.23 -1.54 11.78
N ASN A 2 66.85 -2.67 12.37
CA ASN A 2 67.29 -3.99 11.92
C ASN A 2 66.64 -4.35 10.58
N LYS A 3 67.43 -4.82 9.61
CA LYS A 3 66.98 -5.21 8.24
C LYS A 3 65.74 -6.11 8.23
N ASN A 4 65.46 -6.81 9.32
CA ASN A 4 64.31 -7.69 9.49
C ASN A 4 62.98 -6.91 9.66
N ILE A 5 62.99 -5.73 10.29
CA ILE A 5 61.78 -4.90 10.45
C ILE A 5 61.30 -4.40 9.08
N ILE A 6 62.23 -3.93 8.24
CA ILE A 6 61.92 -3.46 6.88
C ILE A 6 61.33 -4.60 6.02
N LYS A 7 61.88 -5.81 6.14
CA LYS A 7 61.36 -7.00 5.43
C LYS A 7 59.94 -7.37 5.90
N ILE A 8 59.67 -7.32 7.20
CA ILE A 8 58.35 -7.63 7.76
C ILE A 8 57.31 -6.59 7.34
N THR A 9 57.63 -5.29 7.40
CA THR A 9 56.72 -4.23 6.95
C THR A 9 56.45 -4.30 5.44
N ALA A 10 57.44 -4.65 4.63
CA ALA A 10 57.26 -4.83 3.19
C ALA A 10 56.33 -6.02 2.86
N VAL A 11 56.48 -7.14 3.57
CA VAL A 11 55.62 -8.32 3.38
C VAL A 11 54.19 -8.04 3.85
N LEU A 12 54.01 -7.41 5.02
CA LEU A 12 52.68 -7.02 5.51
C LEU A 12 52.01 -5.97 4.64
N GLY A 13 52.76 -4.99 4.12
CA GLY A 13 52.24 -3.98 3.20
C GLY A 13 51.88 -4.55 1.82
N PHE A 14 52.66 -5.52 1.33
CA PHE A 14 52.32 -6.22 0.09
C PHE A 14 51.11 -7.15 0.28
N ALA A 15 51.03 -7.84 1.43
CA ALA A 15 49.87 -8.66 1.78
C ALA A 15 48.60 -7.83 1.97
N SER A 16 48.68 -6.63 2.55
CA SER A 16 47.50 -5.76 2.68
C SER A 16 47.01 -5.24 1.32
N VAL A 17 47.92 -4.91 0.39
CA VAL A 17 47.59 -4.54 -1.00
C VAL A 17 47.00 -5.71 -1.79
N LEU A 18 47.42 -6.94 -1.52
CA LEU A 18 46.83 -8.14 -2.12
C LEU A 18 45.45 -8.50 -1.53
N LEU A 19 45.20 -8.13 -0.27
CA LEU A 19 43.90 -8.33 0.41
C LEU A 19 42.88 -7.25 0.06
N THR A 20 43.30 -6.08 -0.46
CA THR A 20 42.44 -5.15 -1.21
C THR A 20 42.22 -5.66 -2.64
N SER A 21 41.66 -6.86 -2.74
CA SER A 21 41.03 -7.32 -3.98
C SER A 21 39.92 -6.33 -4.35
N CYS A 22 40.04 -5.75 -5.54
CA CYS A 22 39.14 -4.76 -6.09
C CYS A 22 37.66 -5.14 -5.92
N SER A 23 36.85 -4.31 -5.25
CA SER A 23 35.41 -4.33 -5.53
C SER A 23 35.18 -3.58 -6.83
N LYS A 24 34.81 -4.30 -7.90
CA LYS A 24 34.25 -3.71 -9.11
C LYS A 24 32.74 -3.85 -9.04
N GLU A 25 32.08 -3.00 -8.26
CA GLU A 25 30.62 -2.84 -8.36
C GLU A 25 30.25 -1.83 -9.45
N ASN A 26 30.99 -1.79 -10.55
CA ASN A 26 30.57 -1.03 -11.72
C ASN A 26 29.67 -1.94 -12.56
N PRO A 27 28.55 -1.41 -13.09
CA PRO A 27 27.72 -2.17 -14.02
C PRO A 27 28.57 -2.67 -15.20
N PRO A 28 28.22 -3.83 -15.79
CA PRO A 28 28.98 -4.39 -16.91
C PRO A 28 28.98 -3.42 -18.10
N LEU A 29 30.06 -3.43 -18.87
CA LEU A 29 30.13 -2.66 -20.10
C LEU A 29 29.09 -3.20 -21.09
N VAL A 30 28.20 -2.32 -21.55
CA VAL A 30 27.20 -2.65 -22.58
C VAL A 30 27.75 -2.19 -23.94
N TYR A 31 27.86 -3.13 -24.88
CA TYR A 31 28.27 -2.84 -26.24
C TYR A 31 27.06 -2.39 -27.06
N PHE A 32 27.15 -1.21 -27.69
CA PHE A 32 26.05 -0.54 -28.41
C PHE A 32 24.74 -0.47 -27.60
N PRO A 33 24.67 0.36 -26.54
CA PRO A 33 23.48 0.47 -25.69
C PRO A 33 22.33 1.24 -26.33
N ASP A 34 22.23 1.30 -27.66
CA ASP A 34 21.16 2.04 -28.34
C ASP A 34 19.79 1.46 -27.96
N MET A 35 18.91 2.32 -27.45
CA MET A 35 17.60 1.96 -26.88
C MET A 35 17.64 0.96 -25.70
N TYR A 36 18.80 0.67 -25.11
CA TYR A 36 18.92 -0.23 -23.96
C TYR A 36 18.31 0.37 -22.69
N PHE A 37 18.52 1.68 -22.51
CA PHE A 37 17.87 2.49 -21.49
C PHE A 37 16.71 3.27 -22.11
N PRO A 38 15.54 3.31 -21.47
CA PRO A 38 14.40 4.05 -21.99
C PRO A 38 14.65 5.56 -21.89
N VAL A 39 14.27 6.30 -22.93
CA VAL A 39 14.20 7.77 -22.89
C VAL A 39 12.98 8.23 -22.07
N ALA A 40 11.92 7.42 -22.06
CA ALA A 40 10.74 7.66 -21.24
C ALA A 40 11.03 7.35 -19.76
N TYR A 41 10.39 8.09 -18.86
CA TYR A 41 10.50 7.87 -17.42
C TYR A 41 9.75 6.60 -17.01
N ASP A 42 10.48 5.64 -16.46
CA ASP A 42 9.92 4.49 -15.76
C ASP A 42 9.37 4.91 -14.38
N PRO A 43 8.23 4.38 -13.90
CA PRO A 43 7.60 4.77 -12.63
C PRO A 43 8.48 4.69 -11.37
N LEU A 44 9.55 3.89 -11.34
CA LEU A 44 10.40 3.68 -10.16
C LEU A 44 11.88 3.99 -10.43
N MET A 45 12.16 4.92 -11.34
CA MET A 45 13.52 5.37 -11.65
C MET A 45 13.77 6.79 -11.18
N LYS A 46 15.05 7.16 -11.15
CA LYS A 46 15.41 8.57 -11.17
C LYS A 46 15.17 9.11 -12.57
N ALA A 47 14.70 10.34 -12.64
CA ALA A 47 14.46 11.06 -13.87
C ALA A 47 15.81 11.55 -14.43
N GLU A 48 16.67 10.62 -14.82
CA GLU A 48 18.01 10.87 -15.37
C GLU A 48 18.08 10.32 -16.80
N ASP A 49 18.75 11.02 -17.72
CA ASP A 49 18.99 10.53 -19.07
C ASP A 49 20.26 9.67 -19.10
N ALA A 50 20.13 8.39 -19.47
CA ALA A 50 21.25 7.47 -19.54
C ALA A 50 22.23 7.78 -20.69
N TYR A 51 21.82 8.54 -21.71
CA TYR A 51 22.61 8.86 -22.90
C TYR A 51 23.22 10.26 -22.87
N SER A 52 22.90 11.06 -21.86
CA SER A 52 23.33 12.44 -21.75
C SER A 52 23.76 12.79 -20.34
N LYS A 53 24.67 13.75 -20.20
CA LYS A 53 25.20 14.20 -18.89
C LYS A 53 24.45 15.39 -18.31
N HIS A 54 23.30 15.75 -18.90
CA HIS A 54 22.50 16.85 -18.38
C HIS A 54 21.72 16.38 -17.16
N GLU A 55 21.68 17.23 -16.13
CA GLU A 55 20.80 17.00 -15.00
C GLU A 55 19.37 17.37 -15.40
N ASN A 56 18.40 16.75 -14.73
CA ASN A 56 17.00 17.02 -15.01
C ASN A 56 16.58 18.37 -14.43
N GLU A 57 16.15 19.27 -15.31
CA GLU A 57 15.74 20.63 -14.96
C GLU A 57 14.25 20.74 -14.60
N ILE A 58 13.46 19.65 -14.71
CA ILE A 58 12.04 19.65 -14.38
C ILE A 58 11.90 19.91 -12.87
N PRO A 59 11.30 21.04 -12.44
CA PRO A 59 11.29 21.45 -11.03
C PRO A 59 10.64 20.42 -10.11
N LEU A 60 9.63 19.70 -10.62
CA LEU A 60 8.88 18.71 -9.85
C LEU A 60 9.73 17.47 -9.51
N PHE A 61 10.57 17.00 -10.44
CA PHE A 61 11.49 15.89 -10.15
C PHE A 61 12.66 16.34 -9.29
N ALA A 62 13.23 17.52 -9.57
CA ALA A 62 14.32 18.09 -8.77
C ALA A 62 13.91 18.28 -7.30
N ALA A 63 12.68 18.75 -7.04
CA ALA A 63 12.14 18.89 -5.69
C ALA A 63 11.93 17.54 -4.95
N ASN A 64 11.85 16.43 -5.68
CA ASN A 64 11.61 15.08 -5.16
C ASN A 64 12.83 14.15 -5.35
N ALA A 65 14.04 14.71 -5.29
CA ALA A 65 15.31 13.98 -5.41
C ALA A 65 15.42 13.13 -6.71
N GLY A 66 14.79 13.61 -7.78
CA GLY A 66 14.76 12.96 -9.09
C GLY A 66 13.73 11.83 -9.22
N ALA A 67 12.89 11.57 -8.21
CA ALA A 67 11.91 10.48 -8.30
C ALA A 67 10.87 10.74 -9.41
N THR A 68 10.67 9.77 -10.30
CA THR A 68 9.62 9.81 -11.33
C THR A 68 8.24 9.46 -10.76
N GLY A 69 8.19 8.64 -9.71
CA GLY A 69 6.99 8.31 -8.95
C GLY A 69 6.59 9.43 -8.01
N LEU A 70 5.70 10.30 -8.45
CA LEU A 70 5.21 11.45 -7.69
C LEU A 70 3.85 11.16 -7.03
N SER A 71 3.62 11.75 -5.86
CA SER A 71 2.32 11.72 -5.22
C SER A 71 1.30 12.59 -5.98
N PRO A 72 0.03 12.16 -6.09
CA PRO A 72 -1.03 13.01 -6.64
C PRO A 72 -1.28 14.22 -5.74
N VAL A 73 -1.89 15.26 -6.31
CA VAL A 73 -2.31 16.45 -5.55
C VAL A 73 -3.48 16.09 -4.63
N ASP A 74 -3.45 16.61 -3.41
CA ASP A 74 -4.51 16.39 -2.41
C ASP A 74 -5.91 16.75 -2.94
N GLY A 75 -6.89 15.89 -2.66
CA GLY A 75 -8.28 16.06 -3.12
C GLY A 75 -8.55 15.54 -4.53
N THR A 76 -7.55 15.00 -5.23
CA THR A 76 -7.75 14.36 -6.54
C THR A 76 -8.51 13.04 -6.36
N VAL A 77 -9.58 12.87 -7.13
CA VAL A 77 -10.36 11.63 -7.20
C VAL A 77 -10.04 10.89 -8.49
N SER A 78 -9.63 9.62 -8.37
CA SER A 78 -9.39 8.75 -9.51
C SER A 78 -10.72 8.26 -10.10
N GLN A 79 -10.79 8.08 -11.43
CA GLN A 79 -11.98 7.53 -12.10
C GLN A 79 -12.10 6.00 -11.98
N ASN A 80 -11.24 5.35 -11.20
CA ASN A 80 -11.30 3.91 -11.04
C ASN A 80 -12.51 3.50 -10.19
N LYS A 81 -13.26 2.47 -10.64
CA LYS A 81 -14.48 2.00 -9.97
C LYS A 81 -14.25 1.55 -8.53
N ASP A 82 -13.06 1.03 -8.24
CA ASP A 82 -12.74 0.48 -6.93
C ASP A 82 -12.26 1.57 -5.94
N GLY A 83 -11.94 2.78 -6.43
CA GLY A 83 -11.19 3.77 -5.65
C GLY A 83 -9.74 3.32 -5.40
N VAL A 84 -8.91 4.19 -4.82
CA VAL A 84 -7.59 3.81 -4.27
C VAL A 84 -7.72 3.71 -2.74
N ILE A 85 -8.44 4.66 -2.16
CA ILE A 85 -8.78 4.76 -0.74
C ILE A 85 -10.26 5.16 -0.69
N ASP A 86 -10.97 4.68 0.32
CA ASP A 86 -12.32 5.12 0.67
C ASP A 86 -12.33 6.65 0.82
N GLU A 87 -13.21 7.34 0.08
CA GLU A 87 -13.27 8.81 0.02
C GLU A 87 -13.69 9.45 1.35
N GLU A 88 -14.15 8.67 2.32
CA GLU A 88 -14.45 9.16 3.66
C GLU A 88 -13.18 9.51 4.43
N GLY A 89 -12.66 10.71 4.11
CA GLY A 89 -11.83 11.58 4.95
C GLY A 89 -10.91 10.88 5.94
N ASN A 90 -9.64 10.74 5.56
CA ASN A 90 -8.59 10.38 6.51
C ASN A 90 -8.74 11.25 7.78
N PRO A 91 -8.84 10.63 8.96
CA PRO A 91 -9.07 11.37 10.19
C PRO A 91 -7.91 12.33 10.43
N LYS A 92 -8.21 13.60 10.70
CA LYS A 92 -7.19 14.65 10.83
C LYS A 92 -6.57 14.68 12.22
N ASN A 93 -7.28 14.13 13.20
CA ASN A 93 -6.87 14.07 14.58
C ASN A 93 -7.32 12.75 15.23
N VAL A 94 -6.83 12.52 16.45
CA VAL A 94 -7.06 11.29 17.22
C VAL A 94 -8.54 11.12 17.60
N ASP A 95 -9.24 12.21 17.88
CA ASP A 95 -10.64 12.16 18.31
C ASP A 95 -11.56 11.76 17.14
N GLU A 96 -11.33 12.34 15.96
CA GLU A 96 -11.99 11.94 14.71
C GLU A 96 -11.71 10.47 14.37
N TYR A 97 -10.45 10.04 14.52
CA TYR A 97 -10.07 8.64 14.29
C TYR A 97 -10.85 7.70 15.21
N ASN A 98 -10.90 8.00 16.52
CA ASN A 98 -11.56 7.14 17.49
C ASN A 98 -13.08 7.11 17.29
N ALA A 99 -13.69 8.25 16.99
CA ALA A 99 -15.12 8.34 16.67
C ALA A 99 -15.47 7.52 15.41
N ALA A 100 -14.66 7.61 14.35
CA ALA A 100 -14.85 6.85 13.13
C ALA A 100 -14.58 5.34 13.33
N TYR A 101 -13.58 4.98 14.14
CA TYR A 101 -13.34 3.59 14.53
C TYR A 101 -14.53 3.02 15.31
N ASP A 102 -15.08 3.74 16.28
CA ASP A 102 -16.24 3.27 17.05
C ASP A 102 -17.49 3.16 16.18
N LYS A 103 -17.68 4.09 15.22
CA LYS A 103 -18.72 3.96 14.19
C LYS A 103 -18.53 2.69 13.34
N SER A 104 -17.29 2.39 12.94
CA SER A 104 -16.98 1.21 12.12
C SER A 104 -17.32 -0.12 12.80
N LYS A 105 -17.30 -0.16 14.14
CA LYS A 105 -17.72 -1.35 14.90
C LYS A 105 -19.18 -1.72 14.67
N THR A 106 -20.03 -0.75 14.34
CA THR A 106 -21.46 -1.01 14.06
C THR A 106 -21.67 -1.79 12.75
N LEU A 107 -20.68 -1.79 11.85
CA LEU A 107 -20.74 -2.51 10.59
C LEU A 107 -20.33 -3.98 10.80
N THR A 108 -21.33 -4.86 10.75
CA THR A 108 -21.16 -6.31 10.94
C THR A 108 -21.14 -7.10 9.63
N ALA A 109 -21.56 -6.49 8.52
CA ALA A 109 -21.63 -7.12 7.20
C ALA A 109 -20.69 -6.42 6.21
N SER A 110 -20.13 -7.20 5.29
CA SER A 110 -19.35 -6.68 4.16
C SER A 110 -20.28 -6.25 3.01
N PRO A 111 -19.92 -5.19 2.25
CA PRO A 111 -20.63 -4.79 1.03
C PRO A 111 -20.33 -5.71 -0.17
N LEU A 112 -19.43 -6.69 -0.04
CA LEU A 112 -19.10 -7.63 -1.12
C LEU A 112 -20.30 -8.53 -1.46
N ASN A 113 -20.36 -8.96 -2.73
CA ASN A 113 -21.45 -9.78 -3.23
C ASN A 113 -21.53 -11.14 -2.50
N PRO A 114 -22.63 -11.45 -1.78
CA PRO A 114 -22.78 -12.70 -1.04
C PRO A 114 -22.57 -13.97 -1.88
N LYS A 115 -22.86 -13.90 -3.19
CA LYS A 115 -22.70 -15.05 -4.09
C LYS A 115 -21.25 -15.50 -4.27
N ASN A 116 -20.28 -14.65 -3.93
CA ASN A 116 -18.85 -14.92 -4.07
C ASN A 116 -18.18 -15.28 -2.74
N LEU A 117 -18.94 -15.46 -1.65
CA LEU A 117 -18.43 -15.62 -0.28
C LEU A 117 -17.25 -16.60 -0.17
N GLU A 118 -17.37 -17.79 -0.75
CA GLU A 118 -16.32 -18.82 -0.70
C GLU A 118 -15.01 -18.33 -1.35
N LYS A 119 -15.10 -17.75 -2.55
CA LYS A 119 -13.94 -17.20 -3.27
C LYS A 119 -13.33 -15.99 -2.56
N ASP A 120 -14.17 -15.15 -1.96
CA ASP A 120 -13.72 -13.99 -1.20
C ASP A 120 -12.99 -14.40 0.09
N LEU A 121 -13.46 -15.44 0.79
CA LEU A 121 -12.79 -16.00 1.95
C LEU A 121 -11.47 -16.70 1.58
N GLU A 122 -11.43 -17.45 0.48
CA GLU A 122 -10.22 -18.09 -0.03
C GLU A 122 -9.15 -17.03 -0.36
N ARG A 123 -9.53 -15.99 -1.10
CA ARG A 123 -8.63 -14.86 -1.39
C ARG A 123 -8.20 -14.13 -0.13
N GLY A 124 -9.13 -13.89 0.81
CA GLY A 124 -8.84 -13.28 2.10
C GLY A 124 -7.82 -14.06 2.92
N LYS A 125 -7.90 -15.40 2.90
CA LYS A 125 -6.92 -16.29 3.53
C LYS A 125 -5.53 -16.12 2.94
N ILE A 126 -5.40 -16.16 1.61
CA ILE A 126 -4.12 -16.01 0.91
C ILE A 126 -3.46 -14.68 1.27
N LEU A 127 -4.24 -13.60 1.23
CA LEU A 127 -3.76 -12.26 1.58
C LEU A 127 -3.33 -12.17 3.06
N PHE A 128 -4.12 -12.75 3.96
CA PHE A 128 -3.77 -12.79 5.38
C PHE A 128 -2.46 -13.55 5.61
N ASP A 129 -2.30 -14.73 4.99
CA ASP A 129 -1.11 -15.55 5.15
C ASP A 129 0.15 -14.85 4.62
N HIS A 130 0.05 -14.13 3.50
CA HIS A 130 1.18 -13.42 2.91
C HIS A 130 1.54 -12.12 3.62
N THR A 131 0.56 -11.40 4.17
CA THR A 131 0.75 -10.02 4.61
C THR A 131 0.59 -9.84 6.11
N CYS A 132 -0.36 -10.56 6.74
CA CYS A 132 -0.75 -10.34 8.14
C CYS A 132 -0.14 -11.36 9.11
N ALA A 133 0.01 -12.62 8.67
CA ALA A 133 0.45 -13.73 9.51
C ALA A 133 1.88 -13.58 10.05
N ALA A 134 2.73 -12.78 9.40
CA ALA A 134 4.09 -12.48 9.87
C ALA A 134 4.10 -11.86 11.29
N CYS A 135 3.07 -11.09 11.63
CA CYS A 135 2.88 -10.51 12.97
C CYS A 135 1.76 -11.23 13.75
N HIS A 136 0.61 -11.47 13.12
CA HIS A 136 -0.59 -12.00 13.79
C HIS A 136 -0.60 -13.52 13.97
N GLY A 137 0.33 -14.24 13.31
CA GLY A 137 0.32 -15.70 13.26
C GLY A 137 -0.77 -16.24 12.33
N THR A 138 -0.57 -17.43 11.77
CA THR A 138 -1.58 -18.11 10.93
C THR A 138 -2.82 -18.51 11.74
N GLY A 139 -2.67 -18.71 13.05
CA GLY A 139 -3.75 -18.97 14.00
C GLY A 139 -4.44 -17.72 14.55
N GLY A 140 -3.97 -16.52 14.19
CA GLY A 140 -4.54 -15.26 14.66
C GLY A 140 -4.35 -15.00 16.16
N ASP A 141 -3.36 -15.64 16.77
CA ASP A 141 -3.05 -15.61 18.20
C ASP A 141 -2.04 -14.51 18.59
N GLY A 142 -1.58 -13.73 17.61
CA GLY A 142 -0.57 -12.70 17.82
C GLY A 142 0.83 -13.24 18.01
N GLN A 143 1.08 -14.53 17.70
CA GLN A 143 2.38 -15.18 17.83
C GLN A 143 3.02 -15.45 16.47
N GLY A 144 3.00 -14.47 15.56
CA GLY A 144 3.71 -14.55 14.28
C GLY A 144 5.23 -14.61 14.43
N PRO A 145 5.98 -15.00 13.39
CA PRO A 145 7.44 -15.14 13.45
C PRO A 145 8.18 -13.85 13.88
N ILE A 146 7.66 -12.68 13.55
CA ILE A 146 8.24 -11.39 13.99
C ILE A 146 8.06 -11.17 15.50
N VAL A 147 6.97 -11.66 16.07
CA VAL A 147 6.73 -11.59 17.53
C VAL A 147 7.58 -12.62 18.25
N GLN A 148 7.66 -13.84 17.70
CA GLN A 148 8.48 -14.92 18.27
C GLN A 148 9.98 -14.60 18.27
N SER A 149 10.46 -13.82 17.29
CA SER A 149 11.85 -13.36 17.27
C SER A 149 12.16 -12.29 18.33
N GLY A 150 11.14 -11.69 18.96
CA GLY A 150 11.29 -10.59 19.92
C GLY A 150 11.50 -9.22 19.27
N ALA A 151 11.53 -9.12 17.94
CA ALA A 151 11.69 -7.85 17.22
C ALA A 151 10.49 -6.92 17.41
N TYR A 152 9.32 -7.47 17.72
CA TYR A 152 8.09 -6.73 17.94
C TYR A 152 7.23 -7.41 19.03
N SER A 153 6.42 -6.63 19.76
CA SER A 153 5.57 -7.15 20.83
C SER A 153 4.22 -6.43 20.87
N GLY A 154 3.27 -7.00 21.61
CA GLY A 154 1.94 -6.38 21.79
C GLY A 154 0.97 -6.60 20.64
N VAL A 155 1.24 -7.56 19.74
CA VAL A 155 0.25 -7.98 18.73
C VAL A 155 -0.89 -8.72 19.44
N PRO A 156 -2.16 -8.31 19.25
CA PRO A 156 -3.27 -8.91 19.95
C PRO A 156 -3.64 -10.27 19.35
N ASN A 157 -4.08 -11.19 20.23
CA ASN A 157 -4.85 -12.35 19.83
C ASN A 157 -6.26 -11.89 19.42
N TYR A 158 -6.74 -12.32 18.26
CA TYR A 158 -8.07 -11.94 17.79
C TYR A 158 -9.18 -12.44 18.73
N LYS A 159 -9.01 -13.60 19.38
CA LYS A 159 -10.03 -14.16 20.28
C LYS A 159 -10.35 -13.22 21.45
N ASP A 160 -9.35 -12.51 21.96
CA ASP A 160 -9.46 -11.63 23.14
C ASP A 160 -9.97 -10.22 22.82
N ARG A 161 -10.26 -9.93 21.54
CA ARG A 161 -10.65 -8.59 21.09
C ARG A 161 -12.09 -8.55 20.58
N GLU A 162 -12.91 -7.67 21.12
CA GLU A 162 -14.21 -7.38 20.52
C GLU A 162 -14.02 -6.56 19.23
N ILE A 163 -14.19 -7.22 18.09
CA ILE A 163 -14.01 -6.68 16.74
C ILE A 163 -15.18 -7.11 15.85
N THR A 164 -15.46 -6.30 14.84
CA THR A 164 -16.39 -6.57 13.74
C THR A 164 -15.68 -6.40 12.40
N VAL A 165 -16.32 -6.84 11.33
CA VAL A 165 -15.80 -6.72 9.95
C VAL A 165 -15.44 -5.29 9.61
N GLY A 166 -16.32 -4.33 9.95
CA GLY A 166 -16.05 -2.92 9.72
C GLY A 166 -14.86 -2.39 10.51
N SER A 167 -14.71 -2.81 11.77
CA SER A 167 -13.56 -2.41 12.59
C SER A 167 -12.23 -2.96 12.07
N VAL A 168 -12.21 -4.19 11.55
CA VAL A 168 -11.01 -4.77 10.93
C VAL A 168 -10.70 -4.04 9.64
N HIS A 169 -11.70 -3.82 8.78
CA HIS A 169 -11.55 -3.03 7.55
C HIS A 169 -10.98 -1.64 7.85
N TYR A 170 -11.52 -0.93 8.85
CA TYR A 170 -11.08 0.41 9.21
C TYR A 170 -9.62 0.44 9.68
N VAL A 171 -9.19 -0.55 10.48
CA VAL A 171 -7.78 -0.68 10.89
C VAL A 171 -6.88 -1.01 9.70
N LEU A 172 -7.34 -1.81 8.73
CA LEU A 172 -6.58 -2.03 7.50
C LEU A 172 -6.45 -0.75 6.66
N SER A 173 -7.48 0.10 6.62
CA SER A 173 -7.45 1.37 5.90
C SER A 173 -6.57 2.44 6.57
N HIS A 174 -6.62 2.55 7.89
CA HIS A 174 -6.04 3.71 8.60
C HIS A 174 -4.91 3.34 9.58
N GLY A 175 -4.66 2.06 9.82
CA GLY A 175 -3.77 1.59 10.89
C GLY A 175 -4.39 1.74 12.27
N ARG A 176 -3.68 1.24 13.30
CA ARG A 176 -4.00 1.44 14.72
C ARG A 176 -2.76 1.24 15.58
N ASN A 177 -2.46 2.22 16.43
CA ASN A 177 -1.28 2.21 17.30
C ASN A 177 -0.01 1.95 16.47
N ALA A 178 0.70 0.85 16.74
CA ALA A 178 1.93 0.49 16.06
C ALA A 178 1.71 -0.35 14.78
N MET A 179 0.46 -0.70 14.44
CA MET A 179 0.12 -1.28 13.13
C MET A 179 -0.17 -0.15 12.13
N GLY A 180 0.63 -0.06 11.07
CA GLY A 180 0.42 0.92 9.98
C GLY A 180 -0.80 0.61 9.10
N SER A 181 -1.13 1.55 8.21
CA SER A 181 -2.15 1.35 7.17
C SER A 181 -1.67 0.37 6.10
N TYR A 182 -2.61 -0.43 5.59
CA TYR A 182 -2.45 -1.34 4.46
C TYR A 182 -3.19 -0.88 3.20
N ALA A 183 -3.75 0.33 3.19
CA ALA A 183 -4.50 0.86 2.04
C ALA A 183 -3.64 1.02 0.77
N GLY A 184 -2.32 1.22 0.93
CA GLY A 184 -1.38 1.29 -0.19
C GLY A 184 -0.93 -0.07 -0.73
N GLN A 185 -1.15 -1.16 0.02
CA GLN A 185 -0.70 -2.51 -0.30
C GLN A 185 -1.85 -3.45 -0.71
N LEU A 186 -3.06 -3.19 -0.21
CA LEU A 186 -4.25 -3.99 -0.47
C LEU A 186 -5.27 -3.19 -1.27
N ASN A 187 -5.84 -3.82 -2.30
CA ASN A 187 -6.95 -3.22 -3.03
C ASN A 187 -8.16 -2.99 -2.09
N PRO A 188 -9.05 -2.04 -2.41
CA PRO A 188 -10.24 -1.75 -1.61
C PRO A 188 -11.10 -2.98 -1.30
N GLY A 189 -11.40 -3.82 -2.31
CA GLY A 189 -12.12 -5.08 -2.09
C GLY A 189 -11.32 -6.12 -1.29
N ASP A 190 -9.99 -6.10 -1.37
CA ASP A 190 -9.13 -7.04 -0.67
C ASP A 190 -9.08 -6.76 0.84
N ARG A 191 -9.17 -5.48 1.24
CA ARG A 191 -9.32 -5.09 2.66
C ARG A 191 -10.57 -5.73 3.27
N TRP A 192 -11.70 -5.74 2.54
CA TRP A 192 -12.92 -6.42 2.97
C TRP A 192 -12.77 -7.94 3.03
N ARG A 193 -12.12 -8.56 2.04
CA ARG A 193 -11.87 -10.02 2.02
C ARG A 193 -11.03 -10.48 3.21
N VAL A 194 -9.96 -9.75 3.53
CA VAL A 194 -9.13 -10.02 4.71
C VAL A 194 -9.96 -9.85 5.99
N ALA A 195 -10.75 -8.78 6.10
CA ALA A 195 -11.63 -8.57 7.26
C ALA A 195 -12.64 -9.72 7.43
N MET A 196 -13.27 -10.17 6.33
CA MET A 196 -14.17 -11.31 6.34
C MET A 196 -13.47 -12.60 6.75
N TYR A 197 -12.26 -12.86 6.24
CA TYR A 197 -11.47 -14.03 6.62
C TYR A 197 -11.11 -14.02 8.11
N VAL A 198 -10.63 -12.90 8.65
CA VAL A 198 -10.29 -12.75 10.08
C VAL A 198 -11.49 -13.07 10.95
N MET A 199 -12.67 -12.52 10.60
CA MET A 199 -13.89 -12.78 11.34
C MET A 199 -14.33 -14.24 11.20
N ASN A 200 -14.27 -14.83 10.01
CA ASN A 200 -14.67 -16.23 9.78
C ASN A 200 -13.74 -17.25 10.44
N ALA A 201 -12.42 -17.01 10.42
CA ALA A 201 -11.41 -17.96 10.88
C ALA A 201 -11.17 -17.87 12.40
N PHE A 202 -11.26 -16.68 12.98
CA PHE A 202 -10.82 -16.44 14.37
C PHE A 202 -11.94 -15.98 15.30
N LYS A 203 -13.12 -15.61 14.77
CA LYS A 203 -14.30 -15.26 15.56
C LYS A 203 -15.45 -16.24 15.32
N ALA A 204 -16.17 -16.58 16.38
CA ALA A 204 -17.34 -17.44 16.30
C ALA A 204 -18.53 -16.66 15.75
N GLY A 205 -18.60 -16.54 14.42
CA GLY A 205 -19.70 -15.88 13.72
C GLY A 205 -19.35 -15.69 12.25
N ALA A 206 -19.95 -16.50 11.38
CA ALA A 206 -19.87 -16.27 9.94
C ALA A 206 -20.41 -14.87 9.66
N VAL A 207 -19.62 -14.05 8.97
CA VAL A 207 -20.06 -12.73 8.52
C VAL A 207 -21.15 -12.95 7.48
N PRO A 208 -22.41 -12.57 7.75
CA PRO A 208 -23.38 -12.52 6.66
C PRO A 208 -22.91 -11.41 5.71
N ALA A 209 -22.65 -11.77 4.46
CA ALA A 209 -22.54 -10.76 3.41
C ALA A 209 -23.88 -10.00 3.34
N ALA A 210 -23.84 -8.68 3.15
CA ALA A 210 -25.05 -7.87 3.15
C ALA A 210 -26.05 -8.42 2.11
N ALA A 211 -27.32 -8.58 2.51
CA ALA A 211 -28.37 -9.01 1.60
C ALA A 211 -28.33 -8.14 0.32
N PRO A 212 -28.53 -8.74 -0.88
CA PRO A 212 -28.42 -7.99 -2.12
C PRO A 212 -29.34 -6.78 -2.05
N ALA A 213 -28.77 -5.59 -2.22
CA ALA A 213 -29.55 -4.40 -2.50
C ALA A 213 -30.39 -4.73 -3.73
N THR A 214 -31.71 -4.69 -3.56
CA THR A 214 -32.61 -4.75 -4.72
C THR A 214 -32.26 -3.55 -5.59
N ASP A 215 -32.02 -3.79 -6.87
CA ASP A 215 -31.83 -2.75 -7.87
C ASP A 215 -33.09 -1.88 -7.91
N ALA A 216 -33.14 -0.87 -7.04
CA ALA A 216 -34.04 0.25 -7.20
C ALA A 216 -33.44 1.10 -8.32
N ALA A 217 -33.82 0.77 -9.55
CA ALA A 217 -33.68 1.66 -10.69
C ALA A 217 -34.09 3.09 -10.26
N PRO A 218 -33.29 4.12 -10.57
CA PRO A 218 -33.74 5.49 -10.36
C PRO A 218 -35.00 5.67 -11.21
N LYS A 219 -36.12 5.98 -10.55
CA LYS A 219 -37.29 6.50 -11.25
C LYS A 219 -36.85 7.78 -11.95
N ALA A 220 -37.04 7.81 -13.26
CA ALA A 220 -36.96 9.03 -14.03
C ALA A 220 -38.09 9.95 -13.53
N ASP A 221 -37.73 10.98 -12.79
CA ASP A 221 -38.67 12.05 -12.46
C ASP A 221 -38.66 13.09 -13.58
N ASP A 222 -39.88 13.41 -14.00
CA ASP A 222 -40.27 14.20 -15.14
C ASP A 222 -39.64 15.61 -15.18
N LYS A 223 -39.18 15.97 -16.37
CA LYS A 223 -38.94 17.35 -16.79
C LYS A 223 -40.28 18.06 -17.02
N PRO A 224 -40.44 19.32 -16.58
CA PRO A 224 -41.29 20.27 -17.29
C PRO A 224 -40.42 21.17 -18.18
N ALA A 225 -40.68 21.15 -19.49
CA ALA A 225 -40.54 22.34 -20.33
C ALA A 225 -41.67 23.30 -19.91
N THR A 226 -41.49 24.61 -19.78
CA THR A 226 -41.13 25.61 -20.80
C THR A 226 -40.96 26.96 -20.10
N GLU A 227 -40.04 27.80 -20.56
CA GLU A 227 -40.36 29.18 -20.94
C GLU A 227 -39.24 29.75 -21.82
N GLU A 228 -39.64 30.13 -23.03
CA GLU A 228 -38.84 30.84 -24.01
C GLU A 228 -38.59 32.27 -23.54
N ASN A 229 -37.39 32.80 -23.76
CA ASN A 229 -37.27 34.22 -24.05
C ASN A 229 -36.16 34.48 -25.06
N ASN A 230 -36.61 34.73 -26.29
CA ASN A 230 -35.83 35.31 -27.37
C ASN A 230 -35.53 36.77 -27.04
N THR A 231 -34.27 37.17 -26.95
CA THR A 231 -33.86 38.47 -27.47
C THR A 231 -32.57 38.35 -28.29
N ASN A 232 -32.76 38.71 -29.55
CA ASN A 232 -31.85 38.76 -30.66
C ASN A 232 -31.12 40.11 -30.65
N THR A 233 -29.79 40.13 -30.74
CA THR A 233 -29.11 41.33 -31.25
C THR A 233 -27.88 40.96 -32.08
N LYS A 234 -28.06 41.09 -33.39
CA LYS A 234 -27.02 41.24 -34.42
C LYS A 234 -25.99 42.31 -34.03
N LYS A 235 -24.70 42.00 -34.18
CA LYS A 235 -23.84 42.60 -35.21
C LYS A 235 -22.58 41.74 -35.41
#